data_AF-A0A0W0R3X7-F1
#
_entry.id   AF-A0A0W0R3X7-F1
#
_cell.length_a   1.000
_cell.length_b   1.000
_cell.length_c   1.000
_cell.angle_alpha   90.00
_cell.angle_beta   90.00
_cell.angle_gamma   90.00
#
_symmetry.space_group_name_H-M   'P 1'
#
loop_
_entity.id
_entity.type
_entity.pdbx_description
1 polymer ?
#
loop_
_entity_poly.entity_id
_entity_poly.type
_entity_poly.pdbx_seq_one_letter_code
_entity_poly.pdbx_strand_id
1 'polypeptide(L)'
;MRDYKILILGISITIVALSSTIHAKKIFPSDIMGRSLDYPGMGWLGHVGIATRPMMDSSGMSTPATLVIEILNEPIIGQINTIENFKRRSPYWGSKYGVIGHPEQGYRVLVEANHQRWWVSEYTDTTDYRIGQGNPRTGEIAVSGRWRCDTYAWWAYYSQGADTMPGHIWLPRKLFDFFPFFNDERLRKESTETFSENVVDKSLDSISTEELNEMPLVEFQKIIDAPPSEPSNYVAPMSGYMRFAYDSNLNVVKRGAMIDKITSKATEIDLVPKLLKLYDETDPEEVKNKIVSGLMFHVQGELREHPNPRDKELLRYFFHKLIGEKLNQHCAGWATMGFIDTHTADETIQNLDNIDTQLAIATHSTSIMLKYKLVHKSKVLQPIYIRSIIDELREANNSDLDSYFFGPLAIGYQGTGRTLLEPESKQMVINYLNEVRYKYTSKGIKANPDDFHRGTTAPYYFELREHMGI
;
A
#
# COMPACT_ATOMS: atom_id res chain seq x y z
N MET A 1 48.81 21.56 -64.44
CA MET A 1 48.78 20.08 -64.43
C MET A 1 48.25 19.70 -63.06
N ARG A 2 47.02 19.21 -62.86
CA ARG A 2 46.19 18.23 -63.58
C ARG A 2 46.64 16.77 -63.34
N ASP A 3 45.98 16.17 -62.34
CA ASP A 3 45.47 14.80 -62.17
C ASP A 3 46.37 13.56 -62.35
N TYR A 4 46.40 12.70 -61.32
CA TYR A 4 45.93 11.29 -61.29
C TYR A 4 46.02 10.81 -59.81
N LYS A 5 44.93 10.72 -59.02
CA LYS A 5 43.92 9.63 -58.86
C LYS A 5 44.44 8.26 -58.38
N ILE A 6 43.75 7.73 -57.33
CA ILE A 6 43.58 6.31 -56.89
C ILE A 6 44.77 5.74 -56.05
N LEU A 7 44.63 5.14 -54.84
CA LEU A 7 43.46 4.77 -53.97
C LEU A 7 43.81 4.50 -52.46
N ILE A 8 42.78 4.40 -51.58
CA ILE A 8 42.55 3.57 -50.34
C ILE A 8 43.80 2.95 -49.63
N LEU A 9 44.03 3.11 -48.31
CA LEU A 9 43.29 2.52 -47.17
C LEU A 9 43.71 3.19 -45.84
N GLY A 10 42.77 3.56 -44.95
CA GLY A 10 43.09 4.32 -43.73
C GLY A 10 42.02 4.30 -42.65
N ILE A 11 41.49 3.11 -42.35
CA ILE A 11 40.63 2.72 -41.20
C ILE A 11 39.90 3.88 -40.51
N SER A 12 38.69 4.18 -40.98
CA SER A 12 37.67 4.78 -40.12
C SER A 12 37.40 3.80 -38.97
N ILE A 13 37.76 4.16 -37.74
CA ILE A 13 37.22 3.49 -36.56
C ILE A 13 35.77 3.96 -36.41
N THR A 14 34.91 3.41 -37.26
CA THR A 14 33.50 3.30 -36.92
C THR A 14 33.46 2.42 -35.68
N ILE A 15 33.33 3.04 -34.51
CA ILE A 15 32.76 2.33 -33.36
C ILE A 15 31.35 1.99 -33.80
N VAL A 16 31.22 0.82 -34.43
CA VAL A 16 29.98 0.08 -34.38
C VAL A 16 29.75 -0.07 -32.89
N ALA A 17 28.85 0.77 -32.38
CA ALA A 17 28.15 0.43 -31.17
C ALA A 17 27.48 -0.91 -31.50
N LEU A 18 28.17 -1.99 -31.14
CA LEU A 18 27.55 -3.23 -30.77
C LEU A 18 26.73 -2.87 -29.53
N SER A 19 25.59 -2.20 -29.78
CA SER A 19 24.36 -2.48 -29.08
C SER A 19 24.14 -3.97 -29.30
N SER A 20 24.79 -4.77 -28.46
CA SER A 20 24.22 -6.02 -28.04
C SER A 20 22.80 -5.66 -27.67
N THR A 21 21.86 -6.09 -28.50
CA THR A 21 20.48 -6.26 -28.09
C THR A 21 20.50 -7.39 -27.08
N ILE A 22 21.02 -7.08 -25.88
CA ILE A 22 20.94 -7.91 -24.69
C ILE A 22 19.45 -8.15 -24.54
N HIS A 23 19.03 -9.37 -24.90
CA HIS A 23 17.64 -9.75 -24.90
C HIS A 23 17.25 -9.94 -23.44
N ALA A 24 16.99 -8.82 -22.77
CA ALA A 24 16.51 -8.76 -21.40
C ALA A 24 15.47 -9.84 -21.22
N LYS A 25 15.85 -10.90 -20.49
CA LYS A 25 15.01 -12.08 -20.34
C LYS A 25 13.64 -11.65 -19.86
N LYS A 26 12.62 -12.26 -20.45
CA LYS A 26 11.22 -11.96 -20.18
C LYS A 26 10.97 -11.99 -18.67
N ILE A 27 10.42 -10.89 -18.15
CA ILE A 27 9.92 -10.81 -16.78
C ILE A 27 8.64 -11.63 -16.73
N PHE A 28 8.50 -12.50 -15.74
CA PHE A 28 7.33 -13.33 -15.51
C PHE A 28 6.52 -12.84 -14.30
N PRO A 29 5.26 -13.28 -14.16
CA PRO A 29 4.45 -12.88 -13.02
C PRO A 29 4.97 -13.51 -11.73
N SER A 30 4.84 -12.83 -10.59
CA SER A 30 5.50 -13.15 -9.30
C SER A 30 7.03 -13.06 -9.29
N ASP A 31 7.64 -12.41 -10.28
CA ASP A 31 9.02 -11.92 -10.15
C ASP A 31 9.03 -10.68 -9.25
N ILE A 32 10.04 -10.56 -8.36
CA ILE A 32 10.27 -9.31 -7.64
C ILE A 32 10.98 -8.33 -8.59
N MET A 33 10.43 -7.13 -8.73
CA MET A 33 11.05 -6.02 -9.43
C MET A 33 11.69 -5.06 -8.43
N GLY A 34 12.86 -4.53 -8.78
CA GLY A 34 13.59 -3.58 -7.95
C GLY A 34 14.05 -2.39 -8.76
N ARG A 35 14.02 -1.18 -8.18
CA ARG A 35 14.64 0.02 -8.75
C ARG A 35 15.39 0.84 -7.71
N SER A 36 16.41 1.56 -8.15
CA SER A 36 17.30 2.39 -7.31
C SER A 36 17.98 1.67 -6.14
N LEU A 37 18.01 0.32 -6.13
CA LEU A 37 18.59 -0.49 -5.05
C LEU A 37 20.10 -0.28 -4.85
N ASP A 38 20.80 0.16 -5.90
CA ASP A 38 22.25 0.36 -5.97
C ASP A 38 22.61 1.80 -6.32
N TYR A 39 21.70 2.76 -6.09
CA TYR A 39 22.03 4.17 -6.27
C TYR A 39 23.10 4.58 -5.23
N PRO A 40 24.28 5.10 -5.62
CA PRO A 40 25.33 5.46 -4.67
C PRO A 40 24.82 6.42 -3.59
N GLY A 41 25.01 6.06 -2.32
CA GLY A 41 24.50 6.81 -1.16
C GLY A 41 22.99 6.69 -0.88
N MET A 42 22.17 6.16 -1.80
CA MET A 42 20.71 6.04 -1.65
C MET A 42 20.13 4.65 -1.97
N GLY A 43 20.96 3.62 -2.18
CA GLY A 43 20.51 2.27 -2.56
C GLY A 43 19.49 1.63 -1.59
N TRP A 44 19.53 2.10 -0.34
CA TRP A 44 18.61 1.73 0.73
C TRP A 44 17.23 2.41 0.63
N LEU A 45 17.10 3.54 -0.10
CA LEU A 45 15.83 4.13 -0.58
C LEU A 45 15.31 3.45 -1.85
N GLY A 46 15.94 2.34 -2.26
CA GLY A 46 15.46 1.55 -3.38
C GLY A 46 13.99 1.13 -3.19
N HIS A 47 13.32 0.83 -4.29
CA HIS A 47 11.90 0.46 -4.28
C HIS A 47 11.71 -0.91 -4.89
N VAL A 48 10.74 -1.68 -4.38
CA VAL A 48 10.38 -3.01 -4.87
C VAL A 48 8.88 -3.12 -5.15
N GLY A 49 8.54 -3.92 -6.16
CA GLY A 49 7.15 -4.23 -6.54
C GLY A 49 7.07 -5.63 -7.16
N ILE A 50 5.85 -6.17 -7.30
CA ILE A 50 5.65 -7.55 -7.79
C ILE A 50 5.19 -7.52 -9.25
N ALA A 51 5.94 -8.17 -10.14
CA ALA A 51 5.58 -8.26 -11.55
C ALA A 51 4.26 -9.03 -11.75
N THR A 52 3.36 -8.49 -12.57
CA THR A 52 2.03 -9.06 -12.80
C THR A 52 1.52 -8.83 -14.23
N ARG A 53 0.34 -9.36 -14.51
CA ARG A 53 -0.40 -9.22 -15.78
C ARG A 53 -1.88 -9.59 -15.55
N PRO A 54 -2.77 -9.24 -16.50
CA PRO A 54 -4.09 -9.86 -16.61
C PRO A 54 -4.00 -11.41 -16.63
N MET A 55 -4.66 -12.05 -15.66
CA MET A 55 -4.81 -13.50 -15.54
C MET A 55 -6.03 -13.86 -14.69
N MET A 56 -6.66 -15.00 -14.98
CA MET A 56 -7.80 -15.59 -14.24
C MET A 56 -7.38 -16.72 -13.31
N ASP A 57 -6.24 -17.34 -13.61
CA ASP A 57 -5.75 -18.57 -13.01
C ASP A 57 -4.23 -18.69 -13.24
N SER A 58 -3.62 -19.72 -12.69
CA SER A 58 -2.17 -19.95 -12.73
C SER A 58 -1.60 -20.32 -14.10
N SER A 59 -2.41 -20.55 -15.15
CA SER A 59 -1.88 -20.76 -16.51
C SER A 59 -1.17 -19.52 -17.05
N GLY A 60 -1.61 -18.33 -16.63
CA GLY A 60 -1.04 -17.04 -17.01
C GLY A 60 0.40 -16.83 -16.56
N MET A 61 0.87 -17.56 -15.54
CA MET A 61 2.23 -17.48 -14.98
C MET A 61 3.32 -17.84 -16.00
N SER A 62 2.98 -18.64 -17.02
CA SER A 62 3.89 -19.02 -18.11
C SER A 62 4.07 -17.94 -19.17
N THR A 63 3.30 -16.85 -19.11
CA THR A 63 3.32 -15.77 -20.10
C THR A 63 3.92 -14.51 -19.48
N PRO A 64 4.78 -13.75 -20.19
CA PRO A 64 5.44 -12.58 -19.61
C PRO A 64 4.51 -11.59 -18.94
N ALA A 65 5.00 -11.03 -17.83
CA ALA A 65 4.41 -9.90 -17.13
C ALA A 65 4.55 -8.62 -17.97
N THR A 66 3.60 -7.70 -17.79
CA THR A 66 3.59 -6.39 -18.45
C THR A 66 3.34 -5.25 -17.45
N LEU A 67 2.95 -5.60 -16.21
CA LEU A 67 2.55 -4.69 -15.14
C LEU A 67 3.35 -4.98 -13.87
N VAL A 68 3.27 -4.08 -12.88
CA VAL A 68 3.86 -4.21 -11.54
C VAL A 68 2.84 -3.75 -10.51
N ILE A 69 2.69 -4.49 -9.42
CA ILE A 69 1.93 -4.07 -8.24
C ILE A 69 2.92 -3.38 -7.28
N GLU A 70 2.63 -2.15 -6.89
CA GLU A 70 3.52 -1.28 -6.10
C GLU A 70 2.77 -0.63 -4.92
N ILE A 71 3.49 -0.42 -3.81
CA ILE A 71 3.07 0.46 -2.70
C ILE A 71 3.96 1.70 -2.70
N LEU A 72 3.36 2.88 -2.87
CA LEU A 72 4.07 4.15 -3.04
C LEU A 72 3.63 5.18 -2.00
N ASN A 73 4.53 6.10 -1.63
CA ASN A 73 4.21 7.29 -0.85
C ASN A 73 3.57 8.36 -1.78
N GLU A 74 2.37 8.04 -2.27
CA GLU A 74 1.59 8.82 -3.23
C GLU A 74 0.11 8.81 -2.80
N PRO A 75 -0.74 9.78 -3.22
CA PRO A 75 -2.15 9.85 -2.79
C PRO A 75 -2.98 8.59 -3.06
N ILE A 76 -2.60 7.81 -4.08
CA ILE A 76 -3.06 6.43 -4.28
C ILE A 76 -1.89 5.53 -3.90
N ILE A 77 -1.96 4.92 -2.72
CA ILE A 77 -0.85 4.16 -2.14
C ILE A 77 -0.68 2.82 -2.87
N GLY A 78 -1.78 2.08 -3.08
CA GLY A 78 -1.79 0.77 -3.73
C GLY A 78 -2.04 0.82 -5.24
N GLN A 79 -0.97 0.71 -6.04
CA GLN A 79 -1.04 0.91 -7.49
C GLN A 79 -0.75 -0.36 -8.30
N ILE A 80 -1.28 -0.40 -9.52
CA ILE A 80 -0.82 -1.29 -10.60
C ILE A 80 -0.30 -0.40 -11.73
N ASN A 81 0.99 -0.43 -11.98
CA ASN A 81 1.64 0.34 -13.05
C ASN A 81 2.09 -0.57 -14.20
N THR A 82 2.40 0.02 -15.36
CA THR A 82 3.10 -0.72 -16.42
C THR A 82 4.57 -0.91 -16.06
N ILE A 83 5.17 -2.02 -16.51
CA ILE A 83 6.62 -2.27 -16.35
C ILE A 83 7.47 -1.12 -16.93
N GLU A 84 7.02 -0.48 -18.01
CA GLU A 84 7.71 0.68 -18.58
C GLU A 84 7.55 1.96 -17.75
N ASN A 85 6.45 2.15 -17.01
CA ASN A 85 6.36 3.20 -15.98
C ASN A 85 7.38 2.93 -14.87
N PHE A 86 7.42 1.69 -14.35
CA PHE A 86 8.35 1.28 -13.29
C PHE A 86 9.81 1.56 -13.67
N LYS A 87 10.22 1.16 -14.89
CA LYS A 87 11.57 1.40 -15.44
C LYS A 87 11.86 2.88 -15.66
N ARG A 88 10.90 3.66 -16.16
CA ARG A 88 11.10 5.10 -16.43
C ARG A 88 11.34 5.91 -15.15
N ARG A 89 10.84 5.45 -14.00
CA ARG A 89 11.08 6.07 -12.68
C ARG A 89 12.55 5.98 -12.20
N SER A 90 13.39 5.09 -12.75
CA SER A 90 14.84 5.06 -12.45
C SER A 90 15.65 4.26 -13.48
N PRO A 91 16.80 4.76 -13.98
CA PRO A 91 17.66 3.99 -14.89
C PRO A 91 18.33 2.78 -14.23
N TYR A 92 18.30 2.67 -12.89
CA TYR A 92 18.78 1.53 -12.13
C TYR A 92 17.60 0.64 -11.77
N TRP A 93 17.39 -0.45 -12.50
CA TRP A 93 16.32 -1.41 -12.23
C TRP A 93 16.74 -2.84 -12.56
N GLY A 94 16.01 -3.81 -12.00
CA GLY A 94 16.19 -5.23 -12.27
C GLY A 94 14.96 -6.04 -11.88
N SER A 95 14.96 -7.33 -12.21
CA SER A 95 13.96 -8.29 -11.72
C SER A 95 14.62 -9.62 -11.36
N LYS A 96 14.10 -10.26 -10.31
CA LYS A 96 14.57 -11.54 -9.79
C LYS A 96 13.42 -12.50 -9.49
N TYR A 97 13.72 -13.79 -9.47
CA TYR A 97 12.78 -14.88 -9.25
C TYR A 97 13.47 -16.04 -8.50
N GLY A 98 12.72 -17.11 -8.23
CA GLY A 98 13.26 -18.40 -7.76
C GLY A 98 12.87 -18.83 -6.35
N VAL A 99 12.03 -18.06 -5.66
CA VAL A 99 11.50 -18.41 -4.31
C VAL A 99 10.18 -19.19 -4.38
N ILE A 100 9.50 -19.12 -5.52
CA ILE A 100 8.21 -19.78 -5.78
C ILE A 100 8.46 -21.13 -6.45
N GLY A 101 7.92 -22.19 -5.87
CA GLY A 101 8.15 -23.56 -6.33
C GLY A 101 7.27 -24.00 -7.50
N HIS A 102 6.10 -23.39 -7.70
CA HIS A 102 5.16 -23.77 -8.76
C HIS A 102 4.18 -22.64 -9.13
N PRO A 103 3.59 -22.65 -10.35
CA PRO A 103 2.72 -21.58 -10.85
C PRO A 103 1.56 -21.18 -9.94
N GLU A 104 0.88 -22.14 -9.29
CA GLU A 104 -0.25 -21.80 -8.41
C GLU A 104 0.16 -20.97 -7.19
N GLN A 105 1.34 -21.25 -6.60
CA GLN A 105 1.83 -20.49 -5.46
C GLN A 105 2.11 -19.04 -5.88
N GLY A 106 2.76 -18.84 -7.03
CA GLY A 106 2.98 -17.50 -7.59
C GLY A 106 1.68 -16.78 -7.99
N TYR A 107 0.67 -17.50 -8.48
CA TYR A 107 -0.67 -16.94 -8.70
C TYR A 107 -1.29 -16.46 -7.37
N ARG A 108 -1.21 -17.26 -6.31
CA ARG A 108 -1.73 -16.88 -4.98
C ARG A 108 -0.99 -15.67 -4.37
N VAL A 109 0.31 -15.50 -4.62
CA VAL A 109 1.04 -14.26 -4.26
C VAL A 109 0.42 -13.03 -4.93
N LEU A 110 0.06 -13.13 -6.22
CA LEU A 110 -0.55 -12.02 -6.96
C LEU A 110 -2.00 -11.75 -6.51
N VAL A 111 -2.73 -12.78 -6.11
CA VAL A 111 -4.07 -12.64 -5.51
C VAL A 111 -3.98 -11.90 -4.17
N GLU A 112 -3.12 -12.34 -3.25
CA GLU A 112 -2.94 -11.68 -1.95
C GLU A 112 -2.46 -10.23 -2.10
N ALA A 113 -1.52 -9.97 -3.01
CA ALA A 113 -1.10 -8.60 -3.31
C ALA A 113 -2.29 -7.72 -3.73
N ASN A 114 -3.12 -8.18 -4.69
CA ASN A 114 -4.31 -7.43 -5.10
C ASN A 114 -5.34 -7.25 -3.97
N HIS A 115 -5.53 -8.25 -3.11
CA HIS A 115 -6.42 -8.14 -1.94
C HIS A 115 -5.93 -7.07 -0.97
N GLN A 116 -4.65 -7.12 -0.59
CA GLN A 116 -4.04 -6.13 0.28
C GLN A 116 -4.12 -4.73 -0.35
N ARG A 117 -3.90 -4.60 -1.67
CA ARG A 117 -4.01 -3.34 -2.41
C ARG A 117 -5.33 -2.60 -2.17
N TRP A 118 -6.45 -3.31 -2.17
CA TRP A 118 -7.78 -2.73 -1.90
C TRP A 118 -7.99 -2.30 -0.46
N TRP A 119 -7.21 -2.84 0.48
CA TRP A 119 -7.32 -2.60 1.91
C TRP A 119 -6.24 -1.63 2.43
N VAL A 120 -5.22 -1.30 1.61
CA VAL A 120 -4.20 -0.30 1.98
C VAL A 120 -4.81 1.08 2.05
N SER A 121 -4.60 1.75 3.19
CA SER A 121 -4.98 3.16 3.37
C SER A 121 -3.88 4.02 3.99
N GLU A 122 -2.76 3.42 4.45
CA GLU A 122 -1.60 4.15 4.97
C GLU A 122 -0.29 3.68 4.30
N TYR A 123 0.55 4.64 3.90
CA TYR A 123 1.96 4.39 3.63
C TYR A 123 2.80 4.65 4.89
N THR A 124 3.77 3.79 5.19
CA THR A 124 4.76 4.04 6.25
C THR A 124 6.18 4.06 5.71
N ASP A 125 6.98 5.01 6.18
CA ASP A 125 8.43 5.03 5.94
C ASP A 125 9.16 3.95 6.75
N THR A 126 8.50 3.42 7.79
CA THR A 126 9.06 2.45 8.71
C THR A 126 8.87 1.00 8.25
N THR A 127 9.42 0.09 9.03
CA THR A 127 9.27 -1.36 8.90
C THR A 127 8.06 -1.92 9.66
N ASP A 128 7.37 -1.11 10.47
CA ASP A 128 6.16 -1.54 11.19
C ASP A 128 4.96 -1.48 10.23
N TYR A 129 4.71 -2.61 9.59
CA TYR A 129 3.55 -2.82 8.73
C TYR A 129 2.32 -3.24 9.52
N ARG A 130 1.16 -3.17 8.87
CA ARG A 130 -0.09 -3.77 9.33
C ARG A 130 -0.80 -4.45 8.18
N ILE A 131 -1.14 -5.72 8.39
CA ILE A 131 -1.88 -6.54 7.44
C ILE A 131 -3.32 -6.03 7.35
N GLY A 132 -3.76 -5.68 6.15
CA GLY A 132 -5.16 -5.38 5.88
C GLY A 132 -6.00 -6.66 5.97
N GLN A 133 -7.22 -6.55 6.50
CA GLN A 133 -8.13 -7.68 6.66
C GLN A 133 -9.52 -7.30 6.18
N GLY A 134 -9.95 -7.89 5.07
CA GLY A 134 -11.36 -7.99 4.72
C GLY A 134 -12.07 -9.04 5.56
N ASN A 135 -13.33 -8.81 5.89
CA ASN A 135 -14.24 -9.81 6.44
C ASN A 135 -14.57 -10.83 5.33
N PRO A 136 -14.16 -12.11 5.43
CA PRO A 136 -14.34 -13.09 4.35
C PRO A 136 -15.80 -13.47 4.10
N ARG A 137 -16.74 -13.03 4.94
CA ARG A 137 -18.19 -13.22 4.71
C ARG A 137 -18.81 -12.06 3.96
N THR A 138 -18.47 -10.81 4.29
CA THR A 138 -19.15 -9.62 3.75
C THR A 138 -18.31 -8.84 2.74
N GLY A 139 -17.01 -9.11 2.66
CA GLY A 139 -16.03 -8.32 1.93
C GLY A 139 -15.70 -6.96 2.59
N GLU A 140 -16.36 -6.59 3.69
CA GLU A 140 -16.13 -5.32 4.40
C GLU A 140 -14.68 -5.25 4.92
N ILE A 141 -14.04 -4.08 4.82
CA ILE A 141 -12.74 -3.85 5.44
C ILE A 141 -12.91 -3.75 6.95
N ALA A 142 -12.41 -4.78 7.64
CA ALA A 142 -12.43 -4.92 9.09
C ALA A 142 -11.15 -4.37 9.73
N VAL A 143 -10.03 -4.37 8.99
CA VAL A 143 -8.75 -3.77 9.37
C VAL A 143 -8.09 -3.17 8.13
N SER A 144 -7.70 -1.91 8.19
CA SER A 144 -6.90 -1.24 7.15
C SER A 144 -5.45 -1.74 7.12
N GLY A 145 -4.86 -1.73 5.93
CA GLY A 145 -3.43 -1.99 5.72
C GLY A 145 -2.55 -0.75 5.88
N ARG A 146 -1.42 -0.89 6.57
CA ARG A 146 -0.30 0.07 6.63
C ARG A 146 0.92 -0.59 6.03
N TRP A 147 1.51 0.00 4.99
CA TRP A 147 2.56 -0.70 4.24
C TRP A 147 3.70 0.21 3.76
N ARG A 148 4.89 -0.38 3.73
CA ARG A 148 6.03 0.04 2.90
C ARG A 148 6.23 -0.97 1.78
N CYS A 149 6.82 -0.56 0.66
CA CYS A 149 6.96 -1.40 -0.55
C CYS A 149 7.57 -2.80 -0.31
N ASP A 150 8.56 -2.92 0.56
CA ASP A 150 9.22 -4.18 0.91
C ASP A 150 8.42 -5.02 1.91
N THR A 151 7.83 -4.40 2.93
CA THR A 151 6.94 -5.10 3.88
C THR A 151 5.71 -5.71 3.19
N TYR A 152 5.12 -4.98 2.24
CA TYR A 152 3.99 -5.45 1.44
C TYR A 152 4.38 -6.60 0.51
N ALA A 153 5.49 -6.44 -0.21
CA ALA A 153 5.96 -7.47 -1.10
C ALA A 153 6.33 -8.74 -0.31
N TRP A 154 7.06 -8.60 0.81
CA TRP A 154 7.32 -9.70 1.74
C TRP A 154 6.04 -10.42 2.14
N TRP A 155 5.01 -9.71 2.60
CA TRP A 155 3.77 -10.33 3.08
C TRP A 155 3.09 -11.16 2.00
N ALA A 156 3.07 -10.66 0.76
CA ALA A 156 2.50 -11.39 -0.37
C ALA A 156 3.21 -12.76 -0.59
N TYR A 157 4.53 -12.85 -0.42
CA TYR A 157 5.26 -14.13 -0.47
C TYR A 157 5.12 -14.96 0.81
N TYR A 158 5.19 -14.31 1.98
CA TYR A 158 5.12 -14.94 3.30
C TYR A 158 3.78 -15.65 3.52
N SER A 159 2.67 -15.02 3.14
CA SER A 159 1.32 -15.61 3.17
C SER A 159 1.22 -16.92 2.36
N GLN A 160 2.11 -17.13 1.39
CA GLN A 160 2.20 -18.33 0.55
C GLN A 160 3.35 -19.26 0.95
N GLY A 161 3.90 -19.11 2.17
CA GLY A 161 4.93 -19.97 2.74
C GLY A 161 6.37 -19.64 2.31
N ALA A 162 6.61 -18.51 1.66
CA ALA A 162 7.94 -18.05 1.27
C ALA A 162 8.36 -16.84 2.11
N ASP A 163 9.00 -17.10 3.26
CA ASP A 163 9.58 -16.03 4.09
C ASP A 163 10.81 -15.44 3.39
N THR A 164 10.61 -14.28 2.77
CA THR A 164 11.62 -13.54 1.99
C THR A 164 12.43 -12.55 2.82
N MET A 165 12.17 -12.45 4.15
CA MET A 165 12.88 -11.58 5.09
C MET A 165 13.11 -12.29 6.45
N PRO A 166 13.88 -13.40 6.51
CA PRO A 166 14.08 -14.18 7.74
C PRO A 166 15.05 -13.50 8.75
N GLY A 167 14.99 -12.18 8.92
CA GLY A 167 15.89 -11.42 9.79
C GLY A 167 15.40 -10.01 10.13
N HIS A 168 16.11 -9.32 11.02
CA HIS A 168 15.60 -8.11 11.68
C HIS A 168 15.75 -6.79 10.90
N ILE A 169 16.57 -6.74 9.84
CA ILE A 169 16.80 -5.51 9.07
C ILE A 169 16.00 -5.58 7.77
N TRP A 170 14.94 -4.80 7.69
CA TRP A 170 14.06 -4.73 6.53
C TRP A 170 14.46 -3.56 5.63
N LEU A 171 14.94 -3.89 4.44
CA LEU A 171 15.28 -2.93 3.38
C LEU A 171 14.83 -3.48 2.02
N PRO A 172 14.36 -2.65 1.08
CA PRO A 172 13.95 -3.08 -0.25
C PRO A 172 15.02 -3.86 -1.02
N ARG A 173 16.31 -3.50 -0.85
CA ARG A 173 17.43 -4.31 -1.36
C ARG A 173 17.45 -5.73 -0.76
N LYS A 174 17.29 -5.87 0.56
CA LYS A 174 17.39 -7.18 1.23
C LYS A 174 16.28 -8.12 0.75
N LEU A 175 15.07 -7.60 0.56
CA LEU A 175 13.98 -8.36 -0.08
C LEU A 175 14.37 -8.81 -1.48
N PHE A 176 14.83 -7.88 -2.32
CA PHE A 176 15.21 -8.18 -3.69
C PHE A 176 16.36 -9.20 -3.75
N ASP A 177 17.34 -9.08 -2.87
CA ASP A 177 18.52 -9.95 -2.82
C ASP A 177 18.27 -11.34 -2.24
N PHE A 178 17.15 -11.56 -1.55
CA PHE A 178 16.67 -12.89 -1.18
C PHE A 178 16.34 -13.77 -2.40
N PHE A 179 15.94 -13.18 -3.53
CA PHE A 179 15.56 -13.92 -4.73
C PHE A 179 16.83 -14.37 -5.50
N PRO A 180 17.04 -15.68 -5.73
CA PRO A 180 18.34 -16.19 -6.15
C PRO A 180 18.71 -15.93 -7.62
N PHE A 181 17.72 -15.78 -8.51
CA PHE A 181 17.97 -15.73 -9.96
C PHE A 181 17.55 -14.39 -10.56
N PHE A 182 18.46 -13.72 -11.27
CA PHE A 182 18.12 -12.58 -12.12
C PHE A 182 17.47 -13.04 -13.42
N ASN A 183 16.59 -12.20 -13.99
CA ASN A 183 16.22 -12.35 -15.39
C ASN A 183 17.30 -11.83 -16.33
N ASP A 184 17.75 -10.57 -16.18
CA ASP A 184 18.93 -10.05 -16.88
C ASP A 184 19.57 -8.87 -16.12
N GLU A 185 20.83 -8.56 -16.45
CA GLU A 185 21.70 -7.68 -15.69
C GLU A 185 21.58 -6.19 -16.07
N ARG A 186 21.32 -5.34 -15.06
CA ARG A 186 22.09 -4.09 -14.87
C ARG A 186 22.09 -3.56 -13.44
N LEU A 187 22.46 -4.44 -12.49
CA LEU A 187 23.20 -4.00 -11.32
C LEU A 187 24.67 -4.33 -11.60
N ARG A 188 25.47 -3.32 -11.95
CA ARG A 188 26.92 -3.49 -12.09
C ARG A 188 27.45 -3.92 -10.73
N LYS A 189 27.99 -5.14 -10.66
CA LYS A 189 28.58 -5.69 -9.44
C LYS A 189 29.96 -5.04 -9.21
N GLU A 190 29.96 -3.81 -8.70
CA GLU A 190 31.19 -3.08 -8.36
C GLU A 190 30.97 -2.08 -7.22
N SER A 191 30.50 -2.60 -6.10
CA SER A 191 30.98 -2.17 -4.78
C SER A 191 30.60 -3.24 -3.75
N THR A 192 31.59 -3.95 -3.22
CA THR A 192 31.47 -4.48 -1.86
C THR A 192 31.60 -3.31 -0.90
N GLU A 193 30.54 -2.51 -0.79
CA GLU A 193 30.27 -1.87 0.50
C GLU A 193 29.86 -3.00 1.45
N THR A 194 30.88 -3.58 2.08
CA THR A 194 30.72 -4.21 3.37
C THR A 194 30.14 -3.13 4.27
N PHE A 195 28.81 -3.10 4.41
CA PHE A 195 28.19 -2.41 5.53
C PHE A 195 28.82 -3.03 6.76
N SER A 196 29.77 -2.31 7.37
CA SER A 196 30.28 -2.69 8.67
C SER A 196 29.07 -2.82 9.58
N GLU A 197 28.88 -4.00 10.15
CA GLU A 197 28.10 -4.16 11.37
C GLU A 197 28.87 -3.52 12.53
N ASN A 198 29.11 -2.22 12.40
CA ASN A 198 29.26 -1.33 13.53
C ASN A 198 27.88 -1.32 14.17
N VAL A 199 27.64 -2.32 15.01
CA VAL A 199 26.62 -2.31 16.04
C VAL A 199 27.04 -1.19 16.98
N VAL A 200 26.59 0.03 16.65
CA VAL A 200 26.62 1.11 17.61
C VAL A 200 25.50 0.79 18.58
N ASP A 201 25.83 0.55 19.85
CA ASP A 201 24.87 0.33 20.96
C ASP A 201 24.13 1.64 21.31
N LYS A 202 23.55 2.30 20.30
CA LYS A 202 22.64 3.43 20.44
C LYS A 202 21.21 2.90 20.47
N SER A 203 20.50 3.22 21.55
CA SER A 203 19.05 3.05 21.63
C SER A 203 18.37 4.43 21.57
N LEU A 204 17.04 4.46 21.51
CA LEU A 204 16.30 5.71 21.65
C LEU A 204 16.52 6.38 23.02
N ASP A 205 17.00 5.65 24.03
CA ASP A 205 17.23 6.22 25.36
C ASP A 205 18.52 7.05 25.42
N SER A 206 19.52 6.75 24.57
CA SER A 206 20.86 7.35 24.60
C SER A 206 21.17 8.36 23.49
N ILE A 207 20.25 8.58 22.54
CA ILE A 207 20.43 9.47 21.39
C ILE A 207 19.76 10.85 21.56
N SER A 208 20.35 11.91 21.01
CA SER A 208 19.78 13.25 20.94
C SER A 208 18.92 13.50 19.69
N THR A 209 18.14 14.58 19.70
CA THR A 209 17.30 14.99 18.56
C THR A 209 18.15 15.52 17.39
N GLU A 210 19.24 16.21 17.70
CA GLU A 210 20.24 16.69 16.74
C GLU A 210 20.88 15.51 16.00
N GLU A 211 21.38 14.51 16.74
CA GLU A 211 21.90 13.27 16.15
C GLU A 211 20.83 12.57 15.31
N LEU A 212 19.61 12.40 15.83
CA LEU A 212 18.52 11.79 15.08
C LEU A 212 18.17 12.56 13.81
N ASN A 213 18.30 13.88 13.78
CA ASN A 213 18.03 14.69 12.60
C ASN A 213 19.09 14.48 11.51
N GLU A 214 20.37 14.56 11.87
CA GLU A 214 21.51 14.37 10.94
C GLU A 214 21.64 12.92 10.45
N MET A 215 21.10 11.95 11.20
CA MET A 215 21.20 10.53 10.93
C MET A 215 20.57 10.09 9.58
N PRO A 216 21.27 9.28 8.76
CA PRO A 216 20.69 8.62 7.59
C PRO A 216 19.55 7.69 7.96
N LEU A 217 18.50 7.58 7.13
CA LEU A 217 17.29 6.81 7.47
C LEU A 217 17.58 5.33 7.80
N VAL A 218 18.63 4.71 7.26
CA VAL A 218 18.98 3.31 7.60
C VAL A 218 19.44 3.17 9.04
N GLU A 219 20.27 4.09 9.51
CA GLU A 219 20.77 4.07 10.88
C GLU A 219 19.63 4.44 11.84
N PHE A 220 18.79 5.41 11.46
CA PHE A 220 17.54 5.73 12.14
C PHE A 220 16.63 4.50 12.24
N GLN A 221 16.42 3.78 11.12
CA GLN A 221 15.57 2.59 11.06
C GLN A 221 16.12 1.47 11.95
N LYS A 222 17.43 1.24 11.95
CA LYS A 222 18.08 0.28 12.86
C LYS A 222 17.84 0.63 14.33
N ILE A 223 17.88 1.91 14.70
CA ILE A 223 17.67 2.36 16.08
C ILE A 223 16.20 2.23 16.50
N ILE A 224 15.23 2.55 15.63
CA ILE A 224 13.79 2.36 15.92
C ILE A 224 13.30 0.90 15.75
N ASP A 225 14.13 0.02 15.19
CA ASP A 225 13.85 -1.42 15.06
C ASP A 225 14.59 -2.27 16.09
N ALA A 226 15.58 -1.70 16.78
CA ALA A 226 16.25 -2.33 17.89
C ALA A 226 15.20 -2.71 18.97
N PRO A 227 15.32 -3.89 19.61
CA PRO A 227 14.53 -4.20 20.79
C PRO A 227 14.75 -3.10 21.83
N PRO A 228 13.71 -2.58 22.50
CA PRO A 228 13.90 -1.67 23.60
C PRO A 228 14.78 -2.35 24.66
N SER A 229 15.74 -1.60 25.20
CA SER A 229 16.60 -2.02 26.31
C SER A 229 15.74 -2.63 27.42
N GLU A 230 16.18 -3.72 28.07
CA GLU A 230 15.48 -4.21 29.27
C GLU A 230 15.31 -3.04 30.27
N PRO A 231 14.12 -2.87 30.87
CA PRO A 231 13.79 -1.67 31.62
C PRO A 231 14.67 -1.53 32.85
N SER A 232 15.68 -0.66 32.76
CA SER A 232 16.56 -0.30 33.86
C SER A 232 15.81 0.56 34.89
N ASN A 233 15.10 -0.10 35.80
CA ASN A 233 14.56 0.45 37.05
C ASN A 233 13.86 1.82 36.94
N TYR A 234 12.60 1.79 36.50
CA TYR A 234 11.55 2.79 36.81
C TYR A 234 11.70 4.23 36.22
N VAL A 235 10.57 4.75 35.74
CA VAL A 235 10.31 6.15 35.35
C VAL A 235 10.93 6.63 34.02
N ALA A 236 10.30 6.23 32.92
CA ALA A 236 9.95 7.18 31.87
C ALA A 236 8.40 7.18 31.74
N PRO A 237 7.70 8.32 31.94
CA PRO A 237 6.25 8.38 31.79
C PRO A 237 5.80 8.32 30.32
N MET A 238 6.74 8.37 29.37
CA MET A 238 6.58 8.28 27.92
C MET A 238 7.73 7.41 27.39
N SER A 239 7.47 6.49 26.45
CA SER A 239 8.55 5.76 25.77
C SER A 239 9.48 6.70 24.99
N GLY A 240 10.68 6.24 24.63
CA GLY A 240 11.59 6.99 23.75
C GLY A 240 10.92 7.43 22.44
N TYR A 241 10.11 6.57 21.83
CA TYR A 241 9.29 6.92 20.67
C TYR A 241 8.33 8.10 20.97
N MET A 242 7.58 8.01 22.07
CA MET A 242 6.60 9.03 22.45
C MET A 242 7.25 10.36 22.82
N ARG A 243 8.43 10.34 23.47
CA ARG A 243 9.27 11.52 23.71
C ARG A 243 9.64 12.22 22.39
N PHE A 244 10.11 11.45 21.39
CA PHE A 244 10.51 12.00 20.10
C PHE A 244 9.34 12.40 19.19
N ALA A 245 8.16 11.77 19.32
CA ALA A 245 6.94 12.25 18.65
C ALA A 245 6.54 13.66 19.12
N TYR A 246 6.77 13.96 20.40
CA TYR A 246 6.53 15.26 21.02
C TYR A 246 7.61 16.33 20.75
N ASP A 247 8.83 15.94 20.37
CA ASP A 247 9.91 16.90 20.13
C ASP A 247 9.69 17.67 18.81
N SER A 248 9.35 18.94 18.91
CA SER A 248 9.14 19.84 17.77
C SER A 248 10.41 20.11 16.95
N ASN A 249 11.60 19.86 17.50
CA ASN A 249 12.87 20.02 16.81
C ASN A 249 13.23 18.80 15.94
N LEU A 250 12.60 17.64 16.18
CA LEU A 250 12.78 16.47 15.33
C LEU A 250 12.05 16.66 13.99
N ASN A 251 12.71 16.28 12.89
CA ASN A 251 12.13 16.34 11.56
C ASN A 251 10.77 15.61 11.47
N VAL A 252 9.82 16.21 10.76
CA VAL A 252 8.42 15.74 10.66
C VAL A 252 8.28 14.28 10.21
N VAL A 253 9.10 13.81 9.27
CA VAL A 253 9.09 12.41 8.80
C VAL A 253 9.52 11.47 9.92
N LYS A 254 10.56 11.86 10.67
CA LYS A 254 11.08 11.07 11.80
C LYS A 254 10.09 11.07 12.98
N ARG A 255 9.38 12.18 13.23
CA ARG A 255 8.24 12.23 14.18
C ARG A 255 7.09 11.31 13.73
N GLY A 256 6.73 11.34 12.45
CA GLY A 256 5.73 10.45 11.84
C GLY A 256 6.08 8.97 12.01
N ALA A 257 7.35 8.62 11.79
CA ALA A 257 7.88 7.28 12.03
C ALA A 257 7.74 6.84 13.51
N MET A 258 7.99 7.73 14.48
CA MET A 258 7.74 7.41 15.90
C MET A 258 6.26 7.13 16.18
N ILE A 259 5.35 7.92 15.59
CA ILE A 259 3.90 7.72 15.74
C ILE A 259 3.46 6.39 15.12
N ASP A 260 3.98 6.04 13.93
CA ASP A 260 3.74 4.74 13.29
C ASP A 260 4.22 3.58 14.19
N LYS A 261 5.38 3.71 14.83
CA LYS A 261 5.94 2.69 15.76
C LYS A 261 5.07 2.50 17.01
N ILE A 262 4.69 3.59 17.69
CA ILE A 262 3.88 3.50 18.93
C ILE A 262 2.50 2.91 18.63
N THR A 263 1.87 3.36 17.54
CA THR A 263 0.51 2.95 17.15
C THR A 263 0.42 1.52 16.62
N SER A 264 1.57 0.93 16.23
CA SER A 264 1.68 -0.48 15.84
C SER A 264 1.92 -1.44 17.00
N LYS A 265 2.45 -0.97 18.16
CA LYS A 265 2.95 -1.86 19.23
C LYS A 265 2.22 -1.76 20.58
N ALA A 266 1.21 -0.90 20.72
CA ALA A 266 0.20 -0.88 21.79
C ALA A 266 0.66 -0.85 23.28
N THR A 267 1.96 -0.80 23.59
CA THR A 267 2.49 -0.86 24.97
C THR A 267 2.58 0.49 25.70
N GLU A 268 2.23 1.59 25.05
CA GLU A 268 2.31 2.94 25.64
C GLU A 268 1.11 3.22 26.57
N ILE A 269 1.38 3.41 27.86
CA ILE A 269 0.37 3.81 28.87
C ILE A 269 -0.24 5.17 28.49
N ASP A 270 -1.56 5.33 28.60
CA ASP A 270 -2.29 6.55 28.21
C ASP A 270 -2.02 7.01 26.76
N LEU A 271 -1.81 6.06 25.83
CA LEU A 271 -1.55 6.33 24.41
C LEU A 271 -2.53 7.33 23.79
N VAL A 272 -3.83 7.09 23.96
CA VAL A 272 -4.89 7.91 23.35
C VAL A 272 -4.89 9.35 23.89
N PRO A 273 -4.96 9.60 25.22
CA PRO A 273 -4.77 10.94 25.77
C PRO A 273 -3.51 11.66 25.29
N LYS A 274 -2.37 10.96 25.20
CA LYS A 274 -1.09 11.53 24.74
C LYS A 274 -1.13 11.91 23.26
N LEU A 275 -1.69 11.08 22.39
CA LEU A 275 -1.77 11.39 20.96
C LEU A 275 -2.80 12.49 20.66
N LEU A 276 -3.94 12.52 21.35
CA LEU A 276 -4.91 13.60 21.24
C LEU A 276 -4.31 14.95 21.65
N LYS A 277 -3.60 14.98 22.79
CA LYS A 277 -2.87 16.18 23.23
C LYS A 277 -1.83 16.62 22.19
N LEU A 278 -1.06 15.68 21.63
CA LEU A 278 -0.06 16.00 20.60
C LEU A 278 -0.69 16.55 19.32
N TYR A 279 -1.90 16.10 18.95
CA TYR A 279 -2.64 16.60 17.79
C TYR A 279 -3.05 18.07 17.95
N ASP A 280 -3.50 18.45 19.16
CA ASP A 280 -3.88 19.83 19.48
C ASP A 280 -2.65 20.75 19.65
N GLU A 281 -1.50 20.23 20.10
CA GLU A 281 -0.26 21.00 20.33
C GLU A 281 0.68 21.13 19.11
N THR A 282 0.49 20.32 18.05
CA THR A 282 1.35 20.33 16.85
C THR A 282 0.69 21.11 15.71
N ASP A 283 1.47 21.87 14.92
CA ASP A 283 0.98 22.50 13.68
C ASP A 283 1.20 21.66 12.40
N PRO A 284 2.35 20.99 12.17
CA PRO A 284 2.62 20.29 10.92
C PRO A 284 1.57 19.24 10.52
N GLU A 285 1.00 19.40 9.32
CA GLU A 285 -0.06 18.52 8.78
C GLU A 285 0.37 17.06 8.71
N GLU A 286 1.62 16.76 8.34
CA GLU A 286 2.14 15.39 8.26
C GLU A 286 2.07 14.67 9.63
N VAL A 287 2.40 15.39 10.71
CA VAL A 287 2.32 14.86 12.07
C VAL A 287 0.87 14.66 12.48
N LYS A 288 -0.03 15.61 12.17
CA LYS A 288 -1.48 15.45 12.40
C LYS A 288 -2.05 14.25 11.65
N ASN A 289 -1.72 14.10 10.37
CA ASN A 289 -2.14 12.99 9.52
C ASN A 289 -1.73 11.64 10.13
N LYS A 290 -0.48 11.52 10.58
CA LYS A 290 0.06 10.32 11.24
C LYS A 290 -0.60 10.03 12.59
N ILE A 291 -0.97 11.06 13.36
CA ILE A 291 -1.74 10.87 14.59
C ILE A 291 -3.14 10.35 14.28
N VAL A 292 -3.85 10.92 13.30
CA VAL A 292 -5.23 10.52 12.98
C VAL A 292 -5.27 9.10 12.41
N SER A 293 -4.37 8.74 11.49
CA SER A 293 -4.27 7.36 10.98
C SER A 293 -3.83 6.38 12.08
N GLY A 294 -2.83 6.76 12.88
CA GLY A 294 -2.34 5.97 14.02
C GLY A 294 -3.40 5.70 15.09
N LEU A 295 -4.20 6.70 15.47
CA LEU A 295 -5.34 6.54 16.36
C LEU A 295 -6.42 5.65 15.73
N MET A 296 -6.62 5.73 14.42
CA MET A 296 -7.57 4.87 13.74
C MET A 296 -7.10 3.40 13.72
N PHE A 297 -5.80 3.15 13.51
CA PHE A 297 -5.23 1.82 13.70
C PHE A 297 -5.40 1.29 15.12
N HIS A 298 -5.34 2.15 16.14
CA HIS A 298 -5.63 1.75 17.53
C HIS A 298 -7.11 1.36 17.73
N VAL A 299 -8.07 2.03 17.08
CA VAL A 299 -9.50 1.63 17.05
C VAL A 299 -9.68 0.23 16.44
N GLN A 300 -9.09 -0.02 15.27
CA GLN A 300 -9.24 -1.29 14.54
C GLN A 300 -8.45 -2.47 15.13
N GLY A 301 -7.47 -2.20 16.00
CA GLY A 301 -6.61 -3.20 16.65
C GLY A 301 -6.92 -3.33 18.13
N GLU A 302 -6.07 -2.74 18.97
CA GLU A 302 -6.11 -2.90 20.42
C GLU A 302 -7.49 -2.63 21.04
N LEU A 303 -8.22 -1.58 20.65
CA LEU A 303 -9.56 -1.31 21.24
C LEU A 303 -10.67 -2.27 20.76
N ARG A 304 -10.40 -3.04 19.71
CA ARG A 304 -11.28 -4.10 19.21
C ARG A 304 -11.04 -5.42 19.95
N GLU A 305 -9.78 -5.74 20.24
CA GLU A 305 -9.36 -6.95 20.95
C GLU A 305 -9.47 -6.79 22.48
N HIS A 306 -9.05 -5.63 23.00
CA HIS A 306 -9.01 -5.25 24.41
C HIS A 306 -9.76 -3.92 24.66
N PRO A 307 -11.11 -3.93 24.76
CA PRO A 307 -11.91 -2.73 24.94
C PRO A 307 -11.59 -1.88 26.19
N ASN A 308 -11.06 -0.68 26.00
CA ASN A 308 -11.02 0.37 27.04
C ASN A 308 -12.18 1.37 26.86
N PRO A 309 -13.13 1.50 27.82
CA PRO A 309 -14.24 2.44 27.71
C PRO A 309 -13.83 3.92 27.59
N ARG A 310 -12.80 4.35 28.34
CA ARG A 310 -12.31 5.74 28.33
C ARG A 310 -11.75 6.12 26.97
N ASP A 311 -10.91 5.26 26.41
CA ASP A 311 -10.28 5.51 25.11
C ASP A 311 -11.32 5.45 23.98
N LYS A 312 -12.33 4.56 24.08
CA LYS A 312 -13.46 4.53 23.14
C LYS A 312 -14.27 5.83 23.15
N GLU A 313 -14.57 6.39 24.32
CA GLU A 313 -15.29 7.66 24.44
C GLU A 313 -14.47 8.83 23.90
N LEU A 314 -13.18 8.91 24.27
CA LEU A 314 -12.26 9.94 23.78
C LEU A 314 -12.13 9.92 22.24
N LEU A 315 -11.95 8.74 21.64
CA LEU A 315 -11.80 8.61 20.19
C LEU A 315 -13.10 8.85 19.45
N ARG A 316 -14.23 8.41 20.00
CA ARG A 316 -15.56 8.73 19.45
C ARG A 316 -15.75 10.25 19.40
N TYR A 317 -15.48 10.97 20.48
CA TYR A 317 -15.55 12.44 20.49
C TYR A 317 -14.57 13.08 19.49
N PHE A 318 -13.32 12.60 19.44
CA PHE A 318 -12.31 13.10 18.52
C PHE A 318 -12.72 12.95 17.04
N PHE A 319 -13.10 11.74 16.61
CA PHE A 319 -13.52 11.53 15.22
C PHE A 319 -14.84 12.24 14.88
N HIS A 320 -15.74 12.43 15.86
CA HIS A 320 -16.94 13.26 15.69
C HIS A 320 -16.60 14.73 15.42
N LYS A 321 -15.63 15.30 16.15
CA LYS A 321 -15.11 16.65 15.92
C LYS A 321 -14.52 16.76 14.50
N LEU A 322 -13.63 15.82 14.13
CA LEU A 322 -12.88 15.88 12.87
C LEU A 322 -13.77 15.86 11.61
N ILE A 323 -14.87 15.09 11.57
CA ILE A 323 -15.74 15.09 10.37
C ILE A 323 -16.44 16.42 10.11
N GLY A 324 -16.53 17.30 11.12
CA GLY A 324 -17.03 18.67 10.97
C GLY A 324 -15.95 19.72 10.66
N GLU A 325 -14.67 19.32 10.58
CA GLU A 325 -13.56 20.23 10.30
C GLU A 325 -13.16 20.24 8.80
N LYS A 326 -12.48 21.30 8.37
CA LYS A 326 -11.90 21.37 7.02
C LYS A 326 -10.56 20.65 7.00
N LEU A 327 -10.57 19.39 6.57
CA LEU A 327 -9.40 18.51 6.54
C LEU A 327 -8.71 18.51 5.17
N ASN A 328 -7.42 18.12 5.14
CA ASN A 328 -6.75 17.73 3.90
C ASN A 328 -7.22 16.34 3.44
N GLN A 329 -6.94 15.99 2.17
CA GLN A 329 -7.39 14.72 1.56
C GLN A 329 -6.99 13.46 2.33
N HIS A 330 -5.80 13.43 2.93
CA HIS A 330 -5.32 12.26 3.69
C HIS A 330 -6.04 12.14 5.04
N CYS A 331 -6.18 13.25 5.76
CA CYS A 331 -6.86 13.30 7.05
C CYS A 331 -8.37 13.07 6.93
N ALA A 332 -9.01 13.57 5.86
CA ALA A 332 -10.44 13.38 5.60
C ALA A 332 -10.82 11.90 5.52
N GLY A 333 -10.02 11.09 4.81
CA GLY A 333 -10.23 9.65 4.70
C GLY A 333 -10.15 8.94 6.05
N TRP A 334 -9.11 9.24 6.83
CA TRP A 334 -8.90 8.62 8.14
C TRP A 334 -9.90 9.08 9.21
N ALA A 335 -10.25 10.36 9.23
CA ALA A 335 -11.28 10.90 10.11
C ALA A 335 -12.65 10.25 9.86
N THR A 336 -13.01 10.09 8.58
CA THR A 336 -14.25 9.43 8.16
C THR A 336 -14.24 7.95 8.54
N MET A 337 -13.13 7.23 8.33
CA MET A 337 -12.98 5.85 8.78
C MET A 337 -13.18 5.72 10.30
N GLY A 338 -12.54 6.58 11.08
CA GLY A 338 -12.66 6.59 12.55
C GLY A 338 -14.03 6.97 13.05
N PHE A 339 -14.73 7.87 12.35
CA PHE A 339 -16.12 8.12 12.64
C PHE A 339 -16.98 6.86 12.44
N ILE A 340 -16.84 6.21 11.27
CA ILE A 340 -17.59 5.00 10.92
C ILE A 340 -17.32 3.87 11.91
N ASP A 341 -16.08 3.63 12.33
CA ASP A 341 -15.74 2.52 13.24
C ASP A 341 -16.06 2.82 14.72
N THR A 342 -16.19 4.09 15.14
CA THR A 342 -16.50 4.45 16.54
C THR A 342 -17.97 4.78 16.83
N HIS A 343 -18.78 5.09 15.81
CA HIS A 343 -20.18 5.49 15.97
C HIS A 343 -21.17 4.36 15.63
N THR A 344 -22.42 4.51 16.08
CA THR A 344 -23.53 3.61 15.72
C THR A 344 -24.08 3.91 14.31
N ALA A 345 -24.95 3.04 13.81
CA ALA A 345 -25.65 3.26 12.54
C ALA A 345 -26.53 4.53 12.56
N ASP A 346 -27.26 4.78 13.66
CA ASP A 346 -28.15 5.93 13.77
C ASP A 346 -27.38 7.25 13.82
N GLU A 347 -26.27 7.28 14.56
CA GLU A 347 -25.34 8.42 14.59
C GLU A 347 -24.67 8.67 13.23
N THR A 348 -24.44 7.61 12.45
CA THR A 348 -23.97 7.71 11.06
C THR A 348 -25.03 8.35 10.16
N ILE A 349 -26.28 7.90 10.26
CA ILE A 349 -27.43 8.47 9.51
C ILE A 349 -27.68 9.94 9.87
N GLN A 350 -27.43 10.34 11.12
CA GLN A 350 -27.57 11.73 11.57
C GLN A 350 -26.46 12.67 11.08
N ASN A 351 -25.36 12.15 10.53
CA ASN A 351 -24.18 12.92 10.14
C ASN A 351 -23.79 12.75 8.65
N LEU A 352 -24.73 12.30 7.80
CA LEU A 352 -24.47 12.03 6.39
C LEU A 352 -23.90 13.25 5.65
N ASP A 353 -24.42 14.47 5.86
CA ASP A 353 -23.92 15.68 5.20
C ASP A 353 -22.44 15.96 5.49
N ASN A 354 -22.01 15.71 6.74
CA ASN A 354 -20.61 15.85 7.15
C ASN A 354 -19.74 14.73 6.53
N ILE A 355 -20.22 13.49 6.58
CA ILE A 355 -19.54 12.32 5.98
C ILE A 355 -19.34 12.53 4.48
N ASP A 356 -20.40 12.90 3.75
CA ASP A 356 -20.38 13.11 2.30
C ASP A 356 -19.49 14.31 1.91
N THR A 357 -19.42 15.34 2.77
CA THR A 357 -18.46 16.45 2.61
C THR A 357 -17.01 15.96 2.70
N GLN A 358 -16.67 15.07 3.65
CA GLN A 358 -15.31 14.52 3.75
C GLN A 358 -15.01 13.53 2.61
N LEU A 359 -15.98 12.72 2.19
CA LEU A 359 -15.86 11.79 1.06
C LEU A 359 -15.55 12.52 -0.26
N ALA A 360 -16.11 13.72 -0.46
CA ALA A 360 -15.84 14.56 -1.63
C ALA A 360 -14.41 15.14 -1.67
N ILE A 361 -13.66 15.11 -0.55
CA ILE A 361 -12.26 15.57 -0.46
C ILE A 361 -11.29 14.40 -0.61
N ALA A 362 -11.70 13.18 -0.25
CA ALA A 362 -10.91 11.95 -0.35
C ALA A 362 -10.50 11.61 -1.80
N THR A 363 -9.49 10.76 -1.98
CA THR A 363 -9.21 10.16 -3.30
C THR A 363 -10.33 9.19 -3.67
N HIS A 364 -10.58 8.97 -4.96
CA HIS A 364 -11.66 8.07 -5.41
C HIS A 364 -11.57 6.65 -4.81
N SER A 365 -10.37 6.08 -4.71
CA SER A 365 -10.17 4.77 -4.08
C SER A 365 -10.58 4.78 -2.61
N THR A 366 -10.21 5.82 -1.86
CA THR A 366 -10.56 5.98 -0.44
C THR A 366 -12.05 6.29 -0.26
N SER A 367 -12.66 7.09 -1.14
CA SER A 367 -14.10 7.36 -1.19
C SER A 367 -14.90 6.07 -1.39
N ILE A 368 -14.61 5.31 -2.46
CA ILE A 368 -15.28 4.03 -2.76
C ILE A 368 -15.13 3.04 -1.59
N MET A 369 -13.94 2.96 -1.00
CA MET A 369 -13.64 2.11 0.16
C MET A 369 -14.53 2.47 1.38
N LEU A 370 -14.63 3.76 1.72
CA LEU A 370 -15.42 4.26 2.85
C LEU A 370 -16.93 4.12 2.59
N LYS A 371 -17.39 4.45 1.38
CA LYS A 371 -18.78 4.23 0.95
C LYS A 371 -19.16 2.76 1.03
N TYR A 372 -18.25 1.84 0.63
CA TYR A 372 -18.49 0.41 0.73
C TYR A 372 -18.61 -0.06 2.20
N LYS A 373 -17.85 0.55 3.11
CA LYS A 373 -17.99 0.30 4.56
C LYS A 373 -19.33 0.81 5.10
N LEU A 374 -19.81 1.97 4.64
CA LEU A 374 -21.12 2.52 5.00
C LEU A 374 -22.29 1.62 4.53
N VAL A 375 -22.17 0.92 3.40
CA VAL A 375 -23.14 -0.10 2.94
C VAL A 375 -23.31 -1.22 3.97
N HIS A 376 -22.24 -1.64 4.66
CA HIS A 376 -22.33 -2.68 5.70
C HIS A 376 -22.80 -2.14 7.06
N LYS A 377 -22.74 -0.81 7.27
CA LYS A 377 -23.11 -0.17 8.53
C LYS A 377 -24.62 -0.23 8.84
N SER A 378 -25.48 -0.16 7.83
CA SER A 378 -26.93 -0.33 7.96
C SER A 378 -27.61 -0.63 6.62
N LYS A 379 -28.70 -1.41 6.66
CA LYS A 379 -29.57 -1.66 5.49
C LYS A 379 -30.11 -0.37 4.86
N VAL A 380 -30.37 0.66 5.67
CA VAL A 380 -30.84 1.98 5.22
C VAL A 380 -29.78 2.70 4.37
N LEU A 381 -28.49 2.48 4.66
CA LEU A 381 -27.36 3.11 3.99
C LEU A 381 -26.99 2.41 2.68
N GLN A 382 -27.40 1.16 2.47
CA GLN A 382 -27.10 0.41 1.24
C GLN A 382 -27.55 1.11 -0.05
N PRO A 383 -28.82 1.48 -0.26
CA PRO A 383 -29.25 2.09 -1.52
C PRO A 383 -28.64 3.48 -1.76
N ILE A 384 -28.30 4.20 -0.68
CA ILE A 384 -27.62 5.51 -0.75
C ILE A 384 -26.20 5.32 -1.28
N TYR A 385 -25.39 4.51 -0.58
CA TYR A 385 -23.97 4.41 -0.89
C TYR A 385 -23.63 3.47 -2.05
N ILE A 386 -24.45 2.46 -2.36
CA ILE A 386 -24.30 1.70 -3.61
C ILE A 386 -24.54 2.62 -4.83
N ARG A 387 -25.53 3.51 -4.77
CA ARG A 387 -25.75 4.52 -5.82
C ARG A 387 -24.56 5.48 -5.92
N SER A 388 -24.14 6.03 -4.79
CA SER A 388 -23.00 6.96 -4.71
C SER A 388 -21.66 6.35 -5.19
N ILE A 389 -21.42 5.04 -4.98
CA ILE A 389 -20.27 4.32 -5.56
C ILE A 389 -20.43 4.20 -7.07
N ILE A 390 -21.58 3.74 -7.55
CA ILE A 390 -21.80 3.52 -8.99
C ILE A 390 -21.69 4.83 -9.78
N ASP A 391 -22.22 5.93 -9.25
CA ASP A 391 -22.16 7.23 -9.91
C ASP A 391 -20.72 7.78 -9.94
N GLU A 392 -19.93 7.59 -8.87
CA GLU A 392 -18.49 7.91 -8.86
C GLU A 392 -17.68 7.04 -9.84
N LEU A 393 -17.97 5.74 -9.94
CA LEU A 393 -17.35 4.84 -10.91
C LEU A 393 -17.68 5.21 -12.36
N ARG A 394 -18.89 5.72 -12.62
CA ARG A 394 -19.29 6.27 -13.93
C ARG A 394 -18.55 7.56 -14.26
N GLU A 395 -18.45 8.48 -13.31
CA GLU A 395 -17.76 9.77 -13.48
C GLU A 395 -16.27 9.57 -13.75
N ALA A 396 -15.59 8.79 -12.91
CA ALA A 396 -14.16 8.53 -13.05
C ALA A 396 -13.84 7.64 -14.26
N ASN A 397 -14.77 6.75 -14.66
CA ASN A 397 -14.66 5.82 -15.79
C ASN A 397 -13.33 5.04 -15.85
N ASN A 398 -12.75 4.75 -14.68
CA ASN A 398 -11.42 4.15 -14.53
C ASN A 398 -11.56 2.70 -14.08
N SER A 399 -11.08 1.75 -14.89
CA SER A 399 -11.22 0.32 -14.60
C SER A 399 -10.41 -0.13 -13.37
N ASP A 400 -9.45 0.66 -12.86
CA ASP A 400 -8.80 0.32 -11.58
C ASP A 400 -9.74 0.51 -10.39
N LEU A 401 -10.51 1.61 -10.38
CA LEU A 401 -11.49 1.92 -9.34
C LEU A 401 -12.63 0.90 -9.32
N ASP A 402 -13.04 0.43 -10.51
CA ASP A 402 -13.98 -0.68 -10.66
C ASP A 402 -13.52 -1.94 -9.86
N SER A 403 -12.20 -2.19 -9.74
CA SER A 403 -11.69 -3.32 -8.94
C SER A 403 -11.86 -3.14 -7.42
N TYR A 404 -11.77 -1.91 -6.90
CA TYR A 404 -12.01 -1.60 -5.48
C TYR A 404 -13.47 -1.84 -5.07
N PHE A 405 -14.40 -1.88 -6.03
CA PHE A 405 -15.78 -2.28 -5.78
C PHE A 405 -16.01 -3.76 -6.08
N PHE A 406 -15.57 -4.26 -7.24
CA PHE A 406 -15.87 -5.63 -7.66
C PHE A 406 -15.18 -6.70 -6.80
N GLY A 407 -13.92 -6.49 -6.42
CA GLY A 407 -13.16 -7.45 -5.61
C GLY A 407 -13.78 -7.71 -4.23
N PRO A 408 -13.93 -6.67 -3.39
CA PRO A 408 -14.60 -6.80 -2.10
C PRO A 408 -16.04 -7.33 -2.21
N LEU A 409 -16.80 -6.92 -3.23
CA LEU A 409 -18.17 -7.41 -3.41
C LEU A 409 -18.22 -8.88 -3.89
N ALA A 410 -17.25 -9.34 -4.68
CA ALA A 410 -17.12 -10.74 -5.08
C ALA A 410 -16.86 -11.64 -3.87
N ILE A 411 -15.95 -11.23 -2.97
CA ILE A 411 -15.68 -11.89 -1.68
C ILE A 411 -16.96 -11.94 -0.84
N GLY A 412 -17.68 -10.82 -0.74
CA GLY A 412 -18.94 -10.76 0.02
C GLY A 412 -20.03 -11.70 -0.51
N TYR A 413 -20.19 -11.80 -1.83
CA TYR A 413 -21.15 -12.73 -2.44
C TYR A 413 -20.69 -14.19 -2.36
N GLN A 414 -19.39 -14.46 -2.35
CA GLN A 414 -18.84 -15.79 -2.09
C GLN A 414 -19.18 -16.27 -0.66
N GLY A 415 -18.98 -15.40 0.33
CA GLY A 415 -19.07 -15.74 1.76
C GLY A 415 -20.48 -15.66 2.36
N THR A 416 -21.29 -14.66 1.98
CA THR A 416 -22.68 -14.49 2.47
C THR A 416 -23.72 -15.03 1.48
N GLY A 417 -23.35 -15.23 0.21
CA GLY A 417 -24.29 -15.63 -0.82
C GLY A 417 -25.25 -14.51 -1.23
N ARG A 418 -26.38 -14.90 -1.81
CA ARG A 418 -27.28 -14.01 -2.58
C ARG A 418 -27.92 -12.85 -1.78
N THR A 419 -27.84 -12.88 -0.45
CA THR A 419 -28.49 -11.96 0.51
C THR A 419 -27.57 -10.85 1.05
N LEU A 420 -26.34 -10.71 0.55
CA LEU A 420 -25.39 -9.67 0.99
C LEU A 420 -25.97 -8.25 0.91
N LEU A 421 -26.64 -7.94 -0.21
CA LEU A 421 -27.29 -6.66 -0.46
C LEU A 421 -28.81 -6.83 -0.51
N GLU A 422 -29.53 -5.82 -0.03
CA GLU A 422 -30.98 -5.69 -0.20
C GLU A 422 -31.37 -5.66 -1.69
N PRO A 423 -32.60 -6.10 -2.06
CA PRO A 423 -32.98 -6.30 -3.46
C PRO A 423 -32.80 -5.08 -4.37
N GLU A 424 -33.10 -3.86 -3.88
CA GLU A 424 -32.91 -2.62 -4.65
C GLU A 424 -31.41 -2.37 -4.94
N SER A 425 -30.59 -2.35 -3.89
CA SER A 425 -29.13 -2.20 -3.95
C SER A 425 -28.49 -3.25 -4.87
N LYS A 426 -28.90 -4.52 -4.74
CA LYS A 426 -28.47 -5.60 -5.62
C LYS A 426 -28.82 -5.34 -7.08
N GLN A 427 -30.02 -4.84 -7.36
CA GLN A 427 -30.44 -4.53 -8.73
C GLN A 427 -29.63 -3.35 -9.32
N MET A 428 -29.25 -2.34 -8.51
CA MET A 428 -28.35 -1.27 -8.98
C MET A 428 -27.00 -1.83 -9.43
N VAL A 429 -26.40 -2.75 -8.65
CA VAL A 429 -25.15 -3.42 -9.03
C VAL A 429 -25.32 -4.25 -10.30
N ILE A 430 -26.39 -5.05 -10.42
CA ILE A 430 -26.67 -5.84 -11.63
C ILE A 430 -26.81 -4.93 -12.86
N ASN A 431 -27.48 -3.78 -12.72
CA ASN A 431 -27.62 -2.81 -13.81
C ASN A 431 -26.25 -2.24 -14.22
N TYR A 432 -25.40 -1.87 -13.26
CA TYR A 432 -24.06 -1.38 -13.53
C TYR A 432 -23.17 -2.44 -14.20
N LEU A 433 -23.17 -3.68 -13.72
CA LEU A 433 -22.42 -4.79 -14.32
C LEU A 433 -22.85 -5.09 -15.76
N ASN A 434 -24.11 -4.88 -16.10
CA ASN A 434 -24.61 -4.97 -17.47
C ASN A 434 -24.19 -3.79 -18.34
N GLU A 435 -24.21 -2.57 -17.81
CA GLU A 435 -23.75 -1.33 -18.44
C GLU A 435 -22.26 -1.42 -18.83
N VAL A 436 -21.39 -1.81 -17.90
CA VAL A 436 -19.94 -1.91 -18.14
C VAL A 436 -19.50 -3.21 -18.80
N ARG A 437 -20.41 -4.17 -19.05
CA ARG A 437 -20.10 -5.52 -19.55
C ARG A 437 -19.14 -5.52 -20.74
N TYR A 438 -19.29 -4.58 -21.67
CA TYR A 438 -18.41 -4.50 -22.84
C TYR A 438 -16.94 -4.28 -22.45
N LYS A 439 -16.65 -3.40 -21.46
CA LYS A 439 -15.29 -3.02 -21.02
C LYS A 439 -14.42 -4.27 -20.78
N TYR A 440 -14.96 -5.26 -20.08
CA TYR A 440 -14.25 -6.46 -19.61
C TYR A 440 -14.27 -7.64 -20.57
N THR A 441 -14.96 -7.53 -21.71
CA THR A 441 -14.82 -8.54 -22.77
C THR A 441 -13.44 -8.49 -23.42
N SER A 442 -12.97 -9.60 -23.99
CA SER A 442 -11.71 -9.63 -24.76
C SER A 442 -11.70 -8.67 -25.97
N LYS A 443 -12.86 -8.17 -26.40
CA LYS A 443 -12.99 -7.09 -27.40
C LYS A 443 -12.84 -5.72 -26.73
N GLY A 444 -13.55 -5.44 -25.64
CA GLY A 444 -13.50 -4.14 -24.95
C GLY A 444 -12.17 -3.82 -24.25
N ILE A 445 -11.44 -4.85 -23.80
CA ILE A 445 -10.05 -4.71 -23.32
C ILE A 445 -9.15 -4.25 -24.48
N LYS A 446 -9.27 -4.89 -25.65
CA LYS A 446 -8.47 -4.52 -26.84
C LYS A 446 -8.88 -3.20 -27.48
N ALA A 447 -10.12 -2.75 -27.26
CA ALA A 447 -10.66 -1.52 -27.83
C ALA A 447 -10.20 -0.25 -27.10
N ASN A 448 -9.64 -0.35 -25.89
CA ASN A 448 -9.03 0.77 -25.17
C ASN A 448 -7.71 0.32 -24.51
N PRO A 449 -6.58 0.38 -25.23
CA PRO A 449 -5.28 -0.05 -24.70
C PRO A 449 -4.71 0.89 -23.63
N ASP A 450 -5.18 2.14 -23.56
CA ASP A 450 -4.72 3.13 -22.57
C ASP A 450 -5.26 2.78 -21.16
N ASP A 451 -6.47 2.23 -21.09
CA ASP A 451 -7.09 1.67 -19.88
C ASP A 451 -6.67 0.21 -19.67
N PHE A 452 -5.37 0.00 -19.43
CA PHE A 452 -4.78 -1.33 -19.23
C PHE A 452 -5.36 -2.07 -18.01
N HIS A 453 -5.96 -1.35 -17.06
CA HIS A 453 -6.63 -1.91 -15.89
C HIS A 453 -7.86 -2.77 -16.25
N ARG A 454 -8.48 -2.59 -17.44
CA ARG A 454 -9.55 -3.50 -17.91
C ARG A 454 -9.14 -4.96 -17.87
N GLY A 455 -7.88 -5.26 -18.16
CA GLY A 455 -7.35 -6.62 -18.11
C GLY A 455 -7.20 -7.16 -16.69
N THR A 456 -6.75 -6.34 -15.73
CA THR A 456 -6.55 -6.76 -14.33
C THR A 456 -7.85 -6.76 -13.53
N THR A 457 -8.86 -5.98 -13.94
CA THR A 457 -10.17 -5.90 -13.28
C THR A 457 -11.18 -6.90 -13.83
N ALA A 458 -11.01 -7.37 -15.07
CA ALA A 458 -11.89 -8.37 -15.66
C ALA A 458 -12.11 -9.63 -14.78
N PRO A 459 -11.09 -10.23 -14.12
CA PRO A 459 -11.29 -11.35 -13.20
C PRO A 459 -12.36 -11.07 -12.14
N TYR A 460 -12.21 -9.99 -11.39
CA TYR A 460 -13.13 -9.63 -10.32
C TYR A 460 -14.54 -9.27 -10.83
N TYR A 461 -14.65 -8.69 -12.03
CA TYR A 461 -15.93 -8.48 -12.70
C TYR A 461 -16.66 -9.81 -12.99
N PHE A 462 -15.95 -10.82 -13.52
CA PHE A 462 -16.55 -12.11 -13.86
C PHE A 462 -16.84 -12.96 -12.62
N GLU A 463 -15.94 -12.96 -11.64
CA GLU A 463 -16.11 -13.63 -10.34
C GLU A 463 -17.33 -13.07 -9.58
N LEU A 464 -17.45 -11.74 -9.48
CA LEU A 464 -18.62 -11.09 -8.87
C LEU A 464 -19.93 -11.55 -9.54
N ARG A 465 -19.95 -11.60 -10.87
CA ARG A 465 -21.13 -12.03 -11.63
C ARG A 465 -21.50 -13.49 -11.36
N GLU A 466 -20.50 -14.37 -11.32
CA GLU A 466 -20.69 -15.78 -10.96
C GLU A 466 -21.28 -15.92 -9.56
N HIS A 467 -20.69 -15.28 -8.54
CA HIS A 467 -21.16 -15.34 -7.17
C HIS A 467 -22.55 -14.68 -6.96
N MET A 468 -22.88 -13.63 -7.73
CA MET A 468 -24.23 -13.03 -7.75
C MET A 468 -25.27 -13.93 -8.45
N GLY A 469 -24.84 -14.79 -9.37
CA GLY A 469 -25.65 -15.70 -10.17
C GLY A 469 -26.27 -15.07 -11.43
N ILE A 470 -25.51 -14.24 -12.16
CA ILE A 470 -25.97 -13.46 -13.34
C ILE A 470 -25.03 -13.49 -14.55
#